data_AF-A0A2G8SCC0-F1
#
_entry.id   AF-A0A2G8SCC0-F1
#
_cell.length_a   1.000
_cell.length_b   1.000
_cell.length_c   1.000
_cell.angle_alpha   90.00
_cell.angle_beta   90.00
_cell.angle_gamma   90.00
#
_symmetry.space_group_name_H-M   'P 1'
#
loop_
_entity.id
_entity.type
_entity.pdbx_description
1 polymer ?
#
loop_
_entity_poly.entity_id
_entity_poly.type
_entity_poly.pdbx_seq_one_letter_code
_entity_poly.pdbx_strand_id
1 'polypeptide(L)'
;MLAHLTNASRRPATQATQAARTCLVVAPRRHYASQNAETVADPFEAGPTYAQWLRGEGLKYKEAHRPNNWLGGEVPFPLNPSFKPPTPISDSIRTAIWNDYIADPATFNVRLLSQRHGLSIARVDAILRLKGLEEHWKKKKPLQTGFLKGMEKALGVTEKQASLRGARRTGGQELGEDAVEADELSEATKNIARDRYQRLFWEPVVEGKDPTMPESLAGAVRIGKDAKAHQEKAKLNKLPHLKFETNSAVVHERPGRPTLRFVDVGVKFVDVRDQLKRDRAAKRRAHMREKRKGPEFVPHEPQASASETETASTAA
;
A
#
# COMPACT_ATOMS: atom_id res chain seq x y z
N MET A 1 -19.15 -36.79 13.69
CA MET A 1 -19.50 -35.39 14.01
C MET A 1 -18.29 -34.52 13.70
N LEU A 2 -18.51 -33.31 13.14
CA LEU A 2 -17.55 -32.36 12.57
C LEU A 2 -17.24 -32.55 11.07
N ALA A 3 -18.20 -32.16 10.23
CA ALA A 3 -17.91 -31.66 8.88
C ALA A 3 -18.38 -30.21 8.83
N HIS A 4 -17.47 -29.29 9.14
CA HIS A 4 -17.69 -27.85 9.05
C HIS A 4 -17.09 -27.31 7.74
N LEU A 5 -17.90 -26.50 7.05
CA LEU A 5 -17.49 -25.30 6.31
C LEU A 5 -16.64 -25.50 5.03
N THR A 6 -17.31 -25.82 3.93
CA THR A 6 -16.87 -25.40 2.59
C THR A 6 -17.93 -24.49 1.99
N ASN A 7 -17.71 -23.17 2.01
CA ASN A 7 -18.07 -22.23 0.95
C ASN A 7 -17.75 -20.80 1.39
N ALA A 8 -16.54 -20.35 1.06
CA ALA A 8 -16.21 -18.94 1.06
C ALA A 8 -15.53 -18.58 -0.27
N SER A 9 -15.97 -17.46 -0.83
CA SER A 9 -15.24 -16.64 -1.82
C SER A 9 -15.26 -17.11 -3.28
N ARG A 10 -16.40 -16.89 -3.95
CA ARG A 10 -16.37 -16.43 -5.34
C ARG A 10 -16.26 -14.91 -5.32
N ARG A 11 -15.08 -14.37 -5.66
CA ARG A 11 -14.95 -12.97 -6.10
C ARG A 11 -14.86 -12.96 -7.63
N PRO A 12 -15.70 -12.18 -8.35
CA PRO A 12 -15.52 -11.95 -9.77
C PRO A 12 -14.30 -11.03 -10.02
N ALA A 13 -13.54 -11.38 -11.04
CA ALA A 13 -12.40 -10.61 -11.53
C ALA A 13 -12.84 -9.21 -11.99
N THR A 14 -12.06 -8.22 -11.58
CA THR A 14 -12.18 -6.80 -11.88
C THR A 14 -12.01 -6.51 -13.38
N GLN A 15 -13.07 -6.04 -14.03
CA GLN A 15 -13.03 -5.33 -15.31
C GLN A 15 -12.60 -3.86 -15.13
N ALA A 16 -11.48 -3.61 -14.45
CA ALA A 16 -11.09 -2.26 -14.02
C ALA A 16 -9.94 -1.64 -14.83
N THR A 17 -9.56 -2.18 -15.99
CA THR A 17 -8.36 -1.75 -16.73
C THR A 17 -8.59 -1.32 -18.19
N GLN A 18 -9.83 -0.97 -18.56
CA GLN A 18 -10.11 -0.33 -19.87
C GLN A 18 -10.83 1.03 -19.79
N ALA A 19 -11.14 1.54 -18.59
CA ALA A 19 -11.86 2.80 -18.42
C ALA A 19 -10.97 4.02 -18.11
N ALA A 20 -9.66 3.95 -18.39
CA ALA A 20 -8.70 5.01 -18.00
C ALA A 20 -8.19 5.88 -19.17
N ARG A 21 -8.81 5.84 -20.35
CA ARG A 21 -8.32 6.58 -21.54
C ARG A 21 -9.33 7.44 -22.31
N THR A 22 -10.54 7.64 -21.80
CA THR A 22 -11.53 8.52 -22.44
C THR A 22 -12.36 9.27 -21.39
N CYS A 23 -11.74 10.19 -20.67
CA CYS A 23 -12.44 11.16 -19.81
C CYS A 23 -11.82 12.56 -19.95
N LEU A 24 -11.81 13.08 -21.18
CA LEU A 24 -11.90 14.52 -21.42
C LEU A 24 -13.24 14.78 -22.11
N VAL A 25 -14.32 14.36 -21.46
CA VAL A 25 -15.64 14.88 -21.76
C VAL A 25 -15.74 16.18 -20.98
N VAL A 26 -15.80 17.30 -21.70
CA VAL A 26 -16.20 18.60 -21.21
C VAL A 26 -17.42 18.39 -20.32
N ALA A 27 -17.24 18.55 -19.01
CA ALA A 27 -18.34 18.46 -18.08
C ALA A 27 -19.38 19.50 -18.52
N PRO A 28 -20.65 19.13 -18.79
CA PRO A 28 -21.68 20.12 -18.99
C PRO A 28 -21.74 20.93 -17.71
N ARG A 29 -21.49 22.25 -17.81
CA ARG A 29 -21.82 23.21 -16.75
C ARG A 29 -23.25 22.90 -16.34
N ARG A 30 -23.43 22.35 -15.13
CA ARG A 30 -24.76 22.18 -14.55
C ARG A 30 -25.32 23.58 -14.37
N HIS A 31 -26.16 23.99 -15.31
CA HIS A 31 -27.08 25.09 -15.15
C HIS A 31 -28.05 24.70 -14.03
N TYR A 32 -27.67 25.01 -12.78
CA TYR A 32 -28.66 25.09 -11.72
C TYR A 32 -29.46 26.38 -11.96
N ALA A 33 -30.76 26.20 -12.15
CA ALA A 33 -31.80 27.22 -12.20
C ALA A 33 -31.94 28.05 -13.48
N SER A 34 -32.83 27.61 -14.39
CA SER A 34 -33.65 28.53 -15.18
C SER A 34 -34.92 27.89 -15.77
N GLN A 35 -35.48 26.86 -15.14
CA GLN A 35 -36.74 26.26 -15.59
C GLN A 35 -37.60 25.94 -14.37
N ASN A 36 -38.36 26.95 -13.92
CA ASN A 36 -39.66 26.90 -13.23
C ASN A 36 -39.88 28.28 -12.58
N ALA A 37 -40.29 29.24 -13.40
CA ALA A 37 -40.63 30.60 -12.98
C ALA A 37 -42.08 30.69 -12.48
N GLU A 38 -42.41 29.85 -11.49
CA GLU A 38 -43.65 29.97 -10.72
C GLU A 38 -43.31 29.89 -9.23
N THR A 39 -43.20 31.06 -8.60
CA THR A 39 -43.33 31.33 -7.14
C THR A 39 -42.81 30.27 -6.17
N VAL A 40 -41.54 29.88 -6.26
CA VAL A 40 -40.83 29.28 -5.12
C VAL A 40 -39.96 30.38 -4.53
N ALA A 41 -40.42 31.00 -3.44
CA ALA A 41 -39.62 31.96 -2.69
C ALA A 41 -38.24 31.35 -2.43
N ASP A 42 -37.17 32.10 -2.73
CA ASP A 42 -35.81 31.62 -2.57
C ASP A 42 -35.63 31.15 -1.12
N PRO A 43 -35.26 29.88 -0.85
CA PRO A 43 -35.12 29.37 0.51
C PRO A 43 -34.04 30.10 1.32
N PHE A 44 -33.19 30.90 0.65
CA PHE A 44 -32.22 31.80 1.27
C PHE A 44 -32.80 33.17 1.68
N GLU A 45 -33.91 33.60 1.11
CA GLU A 45 -34.63 34.83 1.51
C GLU A 45 -35.49 34.59 2.75
N ALA A 46 -35.99 33.37 2.95
CA ALA A 46 -36.82 32.98 4.10
C ALA A 46 -36.02 32.57 5.35
N GLY A 47 -34.69 32.46 5.25
CA GLY A 47 -33.83 32.03 6.34
C GLY A 47 -33.51 33.15 7.34
N PRO A 48 -33.15 32.82 8.61
CA PRO A 48 -32.65 33.81 9.54
C PRO A 48 -31.40 34.47 8.95
N THR A 49 -31.34 35.80 8.99
CA THR A 49 -30.16 36.54 8.56
C THR A 49 -28.93 36.04 9.32
N TYR A 50 -27.75 36.07 8.70
CA TYR A 50 -26.49 35.65 9.34
C TYR A 50 -26.30 36.22 10.75
N ALA A 51 -26.64 37.49 10.96
CA ALA A 51 -26.56 38.14 12.27
C ALA A 51 -27.54 37.55 13.32
N GLN A 52 -28.72 37.10 12.89
CA GLN A 52 -29.67 36.41 13.76
C GLN A 52 -29.17 35.00 14.09
N TRP A 53 -28.61 34.29 13.11
CA TRP A 53 -28.01 32.97 13.34
C TRP A 53 -26.85 33.02 14.33
N LEU A 54 -25.93 33.98 14.19
CA LEU A 54 -24.81 34.17 15.13
C LEU A 54 -25.26 34.42 16.58
N ARG A 55 -26.40 35.08 16.77
CA ARG A 55 -26.98 35.34 18.10
C ARG A 55 -27.73 34.13 18.67
N GLY A 56 -28.31 33.29 17.81
CA GLY A 56 -29.00 32.06 18.17
C GLY A 56 -28.08 30.85 18.13
N GLU A 57 -28.25 30.00 17.12
CA GLU A 57 -27.53 28.73 17.01
C GLU A 57 -26.02 28.87 16.86
N GLY A 58 -25.54 29.94 16.22
CA GLY A 58 -24.12 30.18 15.97
C GLY A 58 -23.33 30.44 17.25
N LEU A 59 -24.00 30.87 18.33
CA LEU A 59 -23.36 31.19 19.61
C LEU A 59 -22.63 29.97 20.20
N LYS A 60 -23.14 28.75 19.96
CA LYS A 60 -22.53 27.49 20.42
C LYS A 60 -21.18 27.16 19.77
N TYR A 61 -20.85 27.83 18.66
CA TYR A 61 -19.60 27.65 17.91
C TYR A 61 -18.60 28.78 18.13
N LYS A 62 -18.97 29.84 18.85
CA LYS A 62 -18.07 30.96 19.17
C LYS A 62 -16.88 30.50 20.00
N GLU A 63 -17.12 29.59 20.94
CA GLU A 63 -16.08 29.01 21.81
C GLU A 63 -16.10 27.48 21.69
N ALA A 64 -14.91 26.87 21.78
CA ALA A 64 -14.74 25.42 21.76
C ALA A 64 -15.17 24.82 23.11
N HIS A 65 -16.49 24.73 23.32
CA HIS A 65 -17.07 24.18 24.56
C HIS A 65 -16.85 22.66 24.67
N ARG A 66 -16.95 21.94 23.54
CA ARG A 66 -16.78 20.49 23.44
C ARG A 66 -15.74 20.11 22.39
N PRO A 67 -15.07 18.96 22.54
CA PRO A 67 -14.23 18.43 21.47
C PRO A 67 -15.08 18.14 20.22
N ASN A 68 -14.50 18.33 19.03
CA ASN A 68 -15.14 18.10 17.74
C ASN A 68 -16.50 18.80 17.64
N ASN A 69 -16.57 20.08 18.03
CA ASN A 69 -17.79 20.88 17.96
C ASN A 69 -18.14 21.26 16.51
N TRP A 70 -18.46 20.27 15.70
CA TRP A 70 -18.72 20.41 14.29
C TRP A 70 -20.16 20.88 13.99
N LEU A 71 -20.32 21.53 12.84
CA LEU A 71 -21.64 21.97 12.34
C LEU A 71 -22.57 20.78 12.08
N GLY A 72 -22.05 19.71 11.47
CA GLY A 72 -22.79 18.48 11.19
C GLY A 72 -22.90 17.51 12.36
N GLY A 73 -22.61 17.93 13.59
CA GLY A 73 -22.66 17.07 14.77
C GLY A 73 -21.48 16.09 14.81
N GLU A 74 -21.68 14.88 14.29
CA GLU A 74 -20.64 13.83 14.19
C GLU A 74 -19.73 13.98 12.98
N VAL A 75 -20.06 14.88 12.05
CA VAL A 75 -19.25 15.14 10.86
C VAL A 75 -18.97 16.63 10.72
N PRO A 76 -17.76 17.03 10.27
CA PRO A 76 -17.39 18.44 10.09
C PRO A 76 -18.30 19.14 9.07
N PHE A 77 -18.67 18.44 8.00
CA PHE A 77 -19.49 18.98 6.93
C PHE A 77 -20.82 18.23 6.84
N PRO A 78 -21.97 18.89 7.07
CA PRO A 78 -23.27 18.23 7.03
C PRO A 78 -23.59 17.64 5.65
N LEU A 79 -23.10 18.26 4.57
CA LEU A 79 -23.29 17.80 3.20
C LEU A 79 -22.28 16.73 2.74
N ASN A 80 -21.27 16.42 3.56
CA ASN A 80 -20.28 15.40 3.25
C ASN A 80 -20.05 14.48 4.46
N PRO A 81 -20.95 13.51 4.69
CA PRO A 81 -20.84 12.59 5.83
C PRO A 81 -19.68 11.60 5.69
N SER A 82 -19.14 11.42 4.48
CA SER A 82 -18.01 10.52 4.22
C SER A 82 -16.69 11.06 4.77
N PHE A 83 -16.55 12.38 4.92
CA PHE A 83 -15.34 12.99 5.45
C PHE A 83 -15.37 13.01 6.98
N LYS A 84 -14.72 12.02 7.60
CA LYS A 84 -14.55 11.91 9.06
C LYS A 84 -13.07 11.99 9.40
N PRO A 85 -12.54 13.17 9.76
CA PRO A 85 -11.12 13.31 10.01
C PRO A 85 -10.71 12.47 11.25
N PRO A 86 -9.62 11.70 11.17
CA PRO A 86 -9.13 10.97 12.33
C PRO A 86 -8.59 11.96 13.38
N THR A 87 -8.71 11.59 14.66
CA THR A 87 -8.16 12.39 15.75
C THR A 87 -6.64 12.54 15.59
N PRO A 88 -6.10 13.76 15.72
CA PRO A 88 -4.66 13.97 15.60
C PRO A 88 -3.90 13.37 16.78
N ILE A 89 -2.59 13.19 16.60
CA ILE A 89 -1.72 12.64 17.63
C ILE A 89 -1.44 13.71 18.69
N SER A 90 -1.59 13.34 19.97
CA SER A 90 -1.25 14.20 21.10
C SER A 90 0.24 14.55 21.14
N ASP A 91 0.55 15.75 21.62
CA ASP A 91 1.90 16.22 21.83
C ASP A 91 2.71 15.36 22.80
N SER A 92 2.06 14.79 23.83
CA SER A 92 2.69 13.84 24.76
C SER A 92 3.26 12.61 24.05
N ILE A 93 2.47 11.98 23.17
CA ILE A 93 2.91 10.86 22.32
C ILE A 93 4.02 11.30 21.35
N ARG A 94 3.90 12.47 20.71
CA ARG A 94 4.94 12.98 19.81
C ARG A 94 6.27 13.19 20.55
N THR A 95 6.20 13.70 21.77
CA THR A 95 7.36 13.90 22.64
C THR A 95 7.93 12.58 23.13
N ALA A 96 7.10 11.58 23.44
CA ALA A 96 7.56 10.23 23.80
C ALA A 96 8.32 9.56 22.63
N ILE A 97 7.78 9.62 21.41
CA ILE A 97 8.45 9.12 20.19
C ILE A 97 9.82 9.78 20.00
N TRP A 98 9.88 11.10 20.19
CA TRP A 98 11.11 11.87 20.09
C TRP A 98 12.14 11.44 21.15
N ASN A 99 11.71 11.32 22.41
CA ASN A 99 12.58 10.94 23.51
C ASN A 99 13.14 9.52 23.33
N ASP A 100 12.30 8.57 22.92
CA ASP A 100 12.73 7.19 22.62
C ASP A 100 13.77 7.18 21.49
N TYR A 101 13.55 7.95 20.43
CA TYR A 101 14.48 8.05 19.31
C TYR A 101 15.81 8.70 19.70
N ILE A 102 15.78 9.78 20.50
CA ILE A 102 16.99 10.49 20.95
C ILE A 102 17.78 9.67 21.98
N ALA A 103 17.11 8.86 22.80
CA ALA A 103 17.77 7.99 23.76
C ALA A 103 18.68 6.98 23.06
N ASP A 104 18.14 6.20 22.11
CA ASP A 104 18.90 5.20 21.38
C ASP A 104 18.40 5.03 19.93
N PRO A 105 18.97 5.76 18.95
CA PRO A 105 18.54 5.67 17.54
C PRO A 105 18.74 4.28 16.91
N ALA A 106 19.71 3.51 17.42
CA ALA A 106 20.03 2.18 16.90
C ALA A 106 18.98 1.14 17.29
N THR A 107 18.42 1.24 18.51
CA THR A 107 17.37 0.33 19.00
C THR A 107 16.00 0.84 18.58
N PHE A 108 15.72 2.13 18.79
CA PHE A 108 14.46 2.80 18.43
C PHE A 108 14.49 3.38 17.03
N ASN A 109 14.71 2.51 16.03
CA ASN A 109 14.59 2.90 14.64
C ASN A 109 13.14 3.34 14.32
N VAL A 110 12.97 4.25 13.35
CA VAL A 110 11.69 4.75 12.82
C VAL A 110 10.69 3.62 12.57
N ARG A 111 11.16 2.48 12.03
CA ARG A 111 10.31 1.30 11.78
C ARG A 111 9.79 0.68 13.07
N LEU A 112 10.59 0.59 14.11
CA LEU A 112 10.18 0.05 15.41
C LEU A 112 9.21 1.01 16.10
N LEU A 113 9.49 2.32 16.06
CA LEU A 113 8.61 3.36 16.60
C LEU A 113 7.24 3.37 15.90
N SER A 114 7.24 3.25 14.58
CA SER A 114 6.02 3.08 13.77
C SER A 114 5.19 1.88 14.24
N GLN A 115 5.82 0.72 14.41
CA GLN A 115 5.15 -0.48 14.90
C GLN A 115 4.66 -0.35 16.34
N ARG A 116 5.44 0.29 17.22
CA ARG A 116 5.09 0.46 18.64
C ARG A 116 3.89 1.39 18.82
N HIS A 117 3.83 2.49 18.06
CA HIS A 117 2.80 3.51 18.19
C HIS A 117 1.64 3.34 17.19
N GLY A 118 1.71 2.37 16.27
CA GLY A 118 0.69 2.14 15.24
C GLY A 118 0.57 3.31 14.26
N LEU A 119 1.70 3.92 13.89
CA LEU A 119 1.77 5.07 13.01
C LEU A 119 2.50 4.70 11.71
N SER A 120 2.15 5.34 10.60
CA SER A 120 2.90 5.16 9.35
C SER A 120 4.34 5.66 9.49
N ILE A 121 5.27 5.03 8.77
CA ILE A 121 6.71 5.36 8.84
C ILE A 121 6.93 6.82 8.44
N ALA A 122 6.22 7.29 7.41
CA ALA A 122 6.30 8.68 6.97
C ALA A 122 5.82 9.66 8.04
N ARG A 123 4.80 9.28 8.83
CA ARG A 123 4.28 10.12 9.91
C ARG A 123 5.27 10.19 11.09
N VAL A 124 5.92 9.09 11.44
CA VAL A 124 6.98 9.08 12.48
C VAL A 124 8.17 9.94 12.06
N ASP A 125 8.64 9.80 10.82
CA ASP A 125 9.73 10.64 10.30
C ASP A 125 9.38 12.13 10.34
N ALA A 126 8.15 12.50 9.93
CA ALA A 126 7.67 13.87 10.03
C ALA A 126 7.64 14.39 11.49
N ILE A 127 7.22 13.55 12.45
CA ILE A 127 7.23 13.91 13.88
C ILE A 127 8.65 14.20 14.35
N LEU A 128 9.62 13.36 14.02
CA LEU A 128 11.02 13.55 14.41
C LEU A 128 11.58 14.87 13.83
N ARG A 129 11.30 15.17 12.57
CA ARG A 129 11.74 16.44 11.94
C ARG A 129 11.12 17.66 12.62
N LEU A 130 9.82 17.62 12.88
CA LEU A 130 9.10 18.74 13.51
C LEU A 130 9.54 18.96 14.96
N LYS A 131 9.79 17.89 15.72
CA LYS A 131 10.30 17.98 17.11
C LYS A 131 11.75 18.47 17.15
N GLY A 132 12.59 18.06 16.21
CA GLY A 132 13.95 18.62 16.08
C GLY A 132 13.93 20.13 15.78
N LEU A 133 12.99 20.59 14.95
CA LEU A 133 12.79 22.01 14.67
C LEU A 133 12.24 22.75 15.89
N GLU A 134 11.31 22.15 16.65
CA GLU A 134 10.79 22.69 17.90
C GLU A 134 11.92 22.94 18.92
N GLU A 135 12.82 21.98 19.13
CA GLU A 135 13.99 22.15 20.02
C GLU A 135 14.96 23.22 19.51
N HIS A 136 15.10 23.36 18.18
CA HIS A 136 15.88 24.45 17.60
C HIS A 136 15.24 25.83 17.87
N TRP A 137 13.91 25.92 17.76
CA TRP A 137 13.17 27.15 18.00
C TRP A 137 13.06 27.50 19.48
N LYS A 138 12.96 26.51 20.36
CA LYS A 138 12.95 26.70 21.82
C LYS A 138 14.17 27.50 22.31
N LYS A 139 15.29 27.41 21.60
CA LYS A 139 16.52 28.19 21.87
C LYS A 139 16.44 29.65 21.39
N LYS A 140 15.57 29.97 20.43
CA LYS A 140 15.53 31.28 19.73
C LYS A 140 14.24 32.08 19.94
N LYS A 141 13.11 31.40 20.14
CA LYS A 141 11.75 31.99 20.16
C LYS A 141 10.88 31.29 21.21
N PRO A 142 9.97 32.02 21.89
CA PRO A 142 8.99 31.40 22.78
C PRO A 142 7.96 30.60 21.97
N LEU A 143 7.68 29.37 22.42
CA LEU A 143 6.73 28.47 21.78
C LEU A 143 5.28 28.75 22.25
N GLN A 144 4.31 28.64 21.34
CA GLN A 144 2.89 28.86 21.63
C GLN A 144 2.21 27.62 22.22
N THR A 145 2.60 27.24 23.45
CA THR A 145 2.06 26.05 24.13
C THR A 145 0.58 26.17 24.51
N GLY A 146 0.10 27.38 24.79
CA GLY A 146 -1.32 27.63 25.07
C GLY A 146 -2.22 27.34 23.87
N PHE A 147 -1.77 27.72 22.67
CA PHE A 147 -2.49 27.42 21.42
C PHE A 147 -2.54 25.91 21.16
N LEU A 148 -1.42 25.21 21.39
CA LEU A 148 -1.36 23.76 21.28
C LEU A 148 -2.41 23.08 22.18
N LYS A 149 -2.45 23.42 23.47
CA LYS A 149 -3.42 22.84 24.42
C LYS A 149 -4.87 23.13 24.00
N GLY A 150 -5.14 24.35 23.53
CA GLY A 150 -6.46 24.73 23.04
C GLY A 150 -6.88 23.92 21.80
N MET A 151 -5.96 23.71 20.86
CA MET A 151 -6.21 22.95 19.64
C MET A 151 -6.42 21.47 19.92
N GLU A 152 -5.63 20.88 20.82
CA GLU A 152 -5.81 19.49 21.23
C GLU A 152 -7.19 19.26 21.88
N LYS A 153 -7.63 20.20 22.72
CA LYS A 153 -8.98 20.17 23.30
C LYS A 153 -10.05 20.29 22.22
N ALA A 154 -9.90 21.22 21.27
CA ALA A 154 -10.88 21.44 20.20
C ALA A 154 -11.02 20.24 19.26
N LEU A 155 -9.91 19.55 18.96
CA LEU A 155 -9.86 18.37 18.08
C LEU A 155 -10.09 17.04 18.80
N GLY A 156 -10.46 17.07 20.09
CA GLY A 156 -10.80 15.87 20.84
C GLY A 156 -9.64 14.91 21.10
N VAL A 157 -8.42 15.45 21.16
CA VAL A 157 -7.24 14.67 21.56
C VAL A 157 -7.37 14.39 23.06
N THR A 158 -7.86 13.21 23.39
CA THR A 158 -8.00 12.76 24.78
C THR A 158 -6.78 11.97 25.20
N GLU A 159 -6.18 12.31 26.34
CA GLU A 159 -5.06 11.55 26.91
C GLU A 159 -5.40 10.07 27.18
N LYS A 160 -6.69 9.74 27.34
CA LYS A 160 -7.18 8.36 27.47
C LYS A 160 -6.88 7.49 26.24
N GLN A 161 -6.75 8.07 25.04
CA GLN A 161 -6.28 7.33 23.86
C GLN A 161 -4.81 6.88 24.01
N ALA A 162 -4.01 7.59 24.80
CA ALA A 162 -2.64 7.21 25.12
C ALA A 162 -2.57 6.03 26.12
N SER A 163 -3.53 5.92 27.05
CA SER A 163 -3.54 4.82 28.03
C SER A 163 -4.28 3.56 27.55
N LEU A 164 -5.37 3.69 26.79
CA LEU A 164 -6.13 2.55 26.25
C LEU A 164 -5.37 1.79 25.14
N ARG A 165 -4.58 2.50 24.31
CA ARG A 165 -3.62 1.86 23.39
C ARG A 165 -2.32 1.42 24.09
N GLY A 166 -2.14 1.78 25.36
CA GLY A 166 -0.99 1.39 26.19
C GLY A 166 -1.06 -0.02 26.78
N ALA A 167 -2.20 -0.71 26.66
CA ALA A 167 -2.35 -2.10 27.12
C ALA A 167 -2.04 -3.10 26.00
N ARG A 168 -0.74 -3.28 25.71
CA ARG A 168 -0.17 -4.54 25.19
C ARG A 168 -0.87 -5.19 23.98
N ARG A 169 -1.30 -4.42 22.97
CA ARG A 169 -1.54 -5.00 21.65
C ARG A 169 -0.31 -4.75 20.80
N THR A 170 0.38 -5.84 20.48
CA THR A 170 1.50 -5.90 19.55
C THR A 170 1.11 -5.14 18.28
N GLY A 171 1.62 -3.92 18.09
CA GLY A 171 1.22 -3.05 16.97
C GLY A 171 1.53 -3.61 15.58
N GLY A 172 2.14 -4.80 15.49
CA GLY A 172 2.20 -5.59 14.26
C GLY A 172 0.87 -6.20 13.81
N GLN A 173 -0.15 -6.29 14.68
CA GLN A 173 -1.46 -6.87 14.34
C GLN A 173 -2.53 -5.80 14.03
N GLU A 174 -2.26 -4.54 14.39
CA GLU A 174 -3.14 -3.38 14.20
C GLU A 174 -2.38 -2.17 13.61
N LEU A 175 -1.41 -2.40 12.73
CA LEU A 175 -1.16 -1.40 11.70
C LEU A 175 -2.47 -1.32 10.93
N GLY A 176 -3.34 -0.38 11.32
CA GLY A 176 -4.65 -0.20 10.68
C GLY A 176 -4.45 -0.15 9.17
N GLU A 177 -5.44 -0.63 8.41
CA GLU A 177 -5.38 -0.64 6.94
C GLU A 177 -4.89 0.72 6.40
N ASP A 178 -5.31 1.82 7.05
CA ASP A 178 -4.86 3.19 6.84
C ASP A 178 -3.34 3.42 6.91
N ALA A 179 -2.61 2.78 7.84
CA ALA A 179 -1.17 2.97 8.01
C ALA A 179 -0.38 2.26 6.91
N VAL A 180 -0.83 1.06 6.52
CA VAL A 180 -0.22 0.29 5.43
C VAL A 180 -0.48 0.99 4.09
N GLU A 181 -1.73 1.40 3.83
CA GLU A 181 -2.09 2.15 2.63
C GLU A 181 -1.32 3.48 2.54
N ALA A 182 -1.17 4.20 3.66
CA ALA A 182 -0.40 5.45 3.70
C ALA A 182 1.09 5.24 3.39
N ASP A 183 1.69 4.16 3.89
CA ASP A 183 3.09 3.84 3.58
C ASP A 183 3.27 3.43 2.11
N GLU A 184 2.35 2.64 1.56
CA GLU A 184 2.32 2.29 0.13
C GLU A 184 2.18 3.53 -0.76
N LEU A 185 1.24 4.44 -0.44
CA LEU A 185 1.07 5.71 -1.13
C LEU A 185 2.30 6.61 -1.00
N SER A 186 2.94 6.65 0.18
CA SER A 186 4.17 7.43 0.38
C SER A 186 5.32 6.90 -0.47
N GLU A 187 5.51 5.59 -0.54
CA GLU A 187 6.53 4.98 -1.41
C GLU A 187 6.25 5.23 -2.88
N ALA A 188 4.99 5.15 -3.31
CA ALA A 188 4.59 5.47 -4.68
C ALA A 188 4.80 6.95 -5.03
N THR A 189 4.56 7.87 -4.10
CA THR A 189 4.61 9.33 -4.33
C THR A 189 5.95 9.99 -4.05
N LYS A 190 6.88 9.35 -3.31
CA LYS A 190 8.24 9.87 -3.04
C LYS A 190 8.99 10.25 -4.32
N ASN A 191 8.82 9.47 -5.39
CA ASN A 191 9.43 9.78 -6.69
C ASN A 191 8.71 10.94 -7.40
N ILE A 192 7.37 10.98 -7.31
CA ILE A 192 6.55 12.02 -7.97
C ILE A 192 6.74 13.40 -7.30
N ALA A 193 6.83 13.46 -5.98
CA ALA A 193 7.09 14.71 -5.26
C ALA A 193 8.49 15.24 -5.58
N ARG A 194 9.48 14.35 -5.66
CA ARG A 194 10.85 14.69 -6.09
C ARG A 194 10.87 15.22 -7.53
N ASP A 195 10.12 14.59 -8.43
CA ASP A 195 9.97 15.03 -9.83
C ASP A 195 9.26 16.39 -9.94
N ARG A 196 8.25 16.66 -9.09
CA ARG A 196 7.57 17.98 -9.04
C ARG A 196 8.47 19.07 -8.49
N TYR A 197 9.23 18.81 -7.42
CA TYR A 197 10.19 19.77 -6.89
C TYR A 197 11.35 20.01 -7.87
N GLN A 198 11.79 19.00 -8.63
CA GLN A 198 12.74 19.21 -9.73
C GLN A 198 12.16 20.09 -10.85
N ARG A 199 10.88 19.91 -11.21
CA ARG A 199 10.21 20.75 -12.23
C ARG A 199 9.94 22.18 -11.78
N LEU A 200 9.70 22.42 -10.49
CA LEU A 200 9.35 23.75 -9.96
C LEU A 200 10.58 24.64 -9.69
N PHE A 201 11.77 24.04 -9.52
CA PHE A 201 12.93 24.79 -9.04
C PHE A 201 13.99 25.07 -10.12
N TRP A 202 13.90 24.44 -11.30
CA TRP A 202 14.88 24.61 -12.39
C TRP A 202 14.16 25.03 -13.69
N GLU A 203 14.07 26.36 -13.83
CA GLU A 203 13.72 27.21 -14.99
C GLU A 203 12.24 27.36 -15.42
N PRO A 204 11.83 28.60 -15.80
CA PRO A 204 10.64 28.83 -16.59
C PRO A 204 10.87 28.26 -18.00
N VAL A 205 10.41 27.04 -18.23
CA VAL A 205 10.40 26.42 -19.56
C VAL A 205 9.38 27.18 -20.42
N VAL A 206 9.86 27.88 -21.45
CA VAL A 206 9.00 28.47 -22.48
C VAL A 206 8.22 27.34 -23.16
N GLU A 207 6.90 27.46 -23.23
CA GLU A 207 6.02 26.44 -23.81
C GLU A 207 6.52 26.02 -25.21
N GLY A 208 6.93 24.75 -25.35
CA GLY A 208 7.36 24.18 -26.63
C GLY A 208 8.85 23.80 -26.75
N LYS A 209 9.69 23.99 -25.72
CA LYS A 209 11.05 23.42 -25.68
C LYS A 209 11.17 22.36 -24.59
N ASP A 210 11.83 21.25 -24.91
CA ASP A 210 12.16 20.24 -23.91
C ASP A 210 13.13 20.82 -22.86
N PRO A 211 12.92 20.58 -21.56
CA PRO A 211 13.80 21.11 -20.52
C PRO A 211 15.24 20.61 -20.71
N THR A 212 16.19 21.53 -20.79
CA THR A 212 17.63 21.23 -20.85
C THR A 212 18.08 20.62 -19.52
N MET A 213 18.00 19.29 -19.41
CA MET A 213 18.58 18.56 -18.28
C MET A 213 20.11 18.63 -18.36
N PRO A 214 20.84 18.96 -17.27
CA PRO A 214 22.29 18.86 -17.25
C PRO A 214 22.72 17.42 -17.61
N GLU A 215 23.72 17.32 -18.47
CA GLU A 215 24.17 16.07 -19.11
C GLU A 215 24.51 14.97 -18.09
N SER A 216 24.96 15.35 -16.89
CA SER A 216 25.22 14.44 -15.77
C SER A 216 23.97 13.70 -15.26
N LEU A 217 22.80 14.35 -15.24
CA LEU A 217 21.54 13.72 -14.85
C LEU A 217 20.97 12.86 -15.98
N ALA A 218 21.12 13.29 -17.23
CA ALA A 218 20.77 12.46 -18.39
C ALA A 218 21.62 11.17 -18.43
N GLY A 219 22.92 11.28 -18.12
CA GLY A 219 23.83 10.16 -17.93
C GLY A 219 23.38 9.23 -16.80
N ALA A 220 23.04 9.77 -15.62
CA ALA A 220 22.57 8.97 -14.49
C ALA A 220 21.26 8.21 -14.80
N VAL A 221 20.34 8.82 -15.55
CA VAL A 221 19.10 8.16 -15.99
C VAL A 221 19.39 7.02 -16.96
N ARG A 222 20.32 7.21 -17.90
CA ARG A 222 20.77 6.15 -18.82
C ARG A 222 21.41 4.99 -18.05
N ILE A 223 22.37 5.29 -17.18
CA ILE A 223 23.03 4.30 -16.31
C ILE A 223 22.01 3.53 -15.46
N GLY A 224 21.00 4.23 -14.90
CA GLY A 224 19.93 3.60 -14.13
C GLY A 224 19.03 2.67 -14.95
N LYS A 225 18.72 3.04 -16.20
CA LYS A 225 17.95 2.19 -17.14
C LYS A 225 18.76 0.96 -17.55
N ASP A 226 20.04 1.15 -17.85
CA ASP A 226 20.94 0.06 -18.23
C ASP A 226 21.14 -0.90 -17.06
N ALA A 227 21.35 -0.39 -15.85
CA ALA A 227 21.44 -1.21 -14.63
C ALA A 227 20.17 -2.03 -14.38
N LYS A 228 18.97 -1.45 -14.59
CA LYS A 228 17.71 -2.20 -14.50
C LYS A 228 17.61 -3.29 -15.56
N ALA A 229 17.94 -2.98 -16.81
CA ALA A 229 17.95 -3.96 -17.89
C ALA A 229 18.95 -5.10 -17.63
N HIS A 230 20.14 -4.78 -17.10
CA HIS A 230 21.12 -5.77 -16.67
C HIS A 230 20.61 -6.65 -15.53
N GLN A 231 19.92 -6.07 -14.54
CA GLN A 231 19.30 -6.85 -13.46
C GLN A 231 18.18 -7.76 -13.96
N GLU A 232 17.38 -7.34 -14.93
CA GLU A 232 16.33 -8.16 -15.51
C GLU A 232 16.90 -9.30 -16.35
N LYS A 233 17.89 -9.02 -17.20
CA LYS A 233 18.66 -10.06 -17.92
C LYS A 233 19.32 -11.05 -16.95
N ALA A 234 19.91 -10.56 -15.85
CA ALA A 234 20.49 -11.42 -14.82
C ALA A 234 19.45 -12.27 -14.07
N LYS A 235 18.19 -11.83 -13.95
CA LYS A 235 17.10 -12.64 -13.40
C LYS A 235 16.63 -13.70 -14.39
N LEU A 236 16.56 -13.37 -15.68
CA LEU A 236 16.24 -14.31 -16.76
C LEU A 236 17.28 -15.44 -16.86
N ASN A 237 18.57 -15.10 -16.78
CA ASN A 237 19.66 -16.08 -16.81
C ASN A 237 19.64 -17.07 -15.62
N LYS A 238 18.94 -16.76 -14.52
CA LYS A 238 18.79 -17.67 -13.37
C LYS A 238 17.75 -18.77 -13.59
N LEU A 239 17.00 -18.72 -14.69
CA LEU A 239 15.96 -19.69 -15.04
C LEU A 239 16.41 -20.52 -16.26
N PRO A 240 17.32 -21.50 -16.08
CA PRO A 240 17.94 -22.24 -17.19
C PRO A 240 16.98 -23.15 -17.97
N HIS A 241 15.78 -23.38 -17.43
CA HIS A 241 14.79 -24.30 -18.01
C HIS A 241 13.76 -23.60 -18.92
N LEU A 242 13.76 -22.26 -18.99
CA LEU A 242 12.90 -21.54 -19.93
C LEU A 242 13.60 -21.38 -21.27
N LYS A 243 13.13 -22.11 -22.28
CA LYS A 243 13.55 -21.93 -23.67
C LYS A 243 12.86 -20.69 -24.23
N PHE A 244 13.65 -19.72 -24.69
CA PHE A 244 13.16 -18.46 -25.27
C PHE A 244 12.86 -18.54 -26.77
N GLU A 245 13.24 -19.64 -27.40
CA GLU A 245 13.00 -19.88 -28.82
C GLU A 245 11.53 -20.26 -29.02
N THR A 246 10.79 -19.40 -29.71
CA THR A 246 9.42 -19.71 -30.16
C THR A 246 9.51 -20.65 -31.35
N ASN A 247 9.05 -21.88 -31.19
CA ASN A 247 8.91 -22.79 -32.33
C ASN A 247 7.81 -22.25 -33.27
N SER A 248 8.04 -22.37 -34.58
CA SER A 248 7.07 -21.95 -35.59
C SER A 248 5.78 -22.76 -35.49
N ALA A 249 4.66 -22.12 -35.79
CA ALA A 249 3.32 -22.65 -35.51
C ALA A 249 3.10 -24.07 -36.08
N VAL A 250 2.66 -24.99 -35.24
CA VAL A 250 2.28 -26.35 -35.65
C VAL A 250 0.85 -26.30 -36.15
N VAL A 251 0.67 -26.57 -37.44
CA VAL A 251 -0.64 -26.62 -38.11
C VAL A 251 -1.08 -28.07 -38.19
N HIS A 252 -2.23 -28.38 -37.59
CA HIS A 252 -2.83 -29.71 -37.66
C HIS A 252 -4.07 -29.70 -38.55
N GLU A 253 -3.98 -30.39 -39.68
CA GLU A 253 -5.09 -30.60 -40.61
C GLU A 253 -5.65 -32.02 -40.44
N ARG A 254 -6.97 -32.12 -40.24
CA ARG A 254 -7.70 -33.39 -40.25
C ARG A 254 -8.95 -33.22 -41.13
N PRO A 255 -9.23 -34.14 -42.07
CA PRO A 255 -10.38 -33.99 -42.97
C PRO A 255 -11.70 -33.98 -42.16
N GLY A 256 -12.58 -33.03 -42.50
CA GLY A 256 -13.87 -32.85 -41.83
C GLY A 256 -13.85 -32.00 -40.54
N ARG A 257 -12.70 -31.42 -40.15
CA ARG A 257 -12.59 -30.48 -39.03
C ARG A 257 -11.82 -29.21 -39.46
N PRO A 258 -12.12 -28.04 -38.85
CA PRO A 258 -11.37 -26.82 -39.13
C PRO A 258 -9.91 -26.95 -38.70
N THR A 259 -9.01 -26.38 -39.50
CA THR A 259 -7.57 -26.39 -39.27
C THR A 259 -7.23 -25.71 -37.94
N LEU A 260 -6.55 -26.43 -37.05
CA LEU A 260 -6.08 -25.88 -35.78
C LEU A 260 -4.63 -25.43 -35.92
N ARG A 261 -4.38 -24.14 -35.66
CA ARG A 261 -3.04 -23.54 -35.64
C ARG A 261 -2.61 -23.28 -34.20
N PHE A 262 -1.66 -24.06 -33.72
CA PHE A 262 -1.07 -23.83 -32.40
C PHE A 262 0.13 -22.91 -32.57
N VAL A 263 0.00 -21.68 -32.06
CA VAL A 263 1.10 -20.72 -31.98
C VAL A 263 1.72 -20.84 -30.60
N ASP A 264 2.98 -21.27 -30.52
CA ASP A 264 3.73 -21.24 -29.28
C ASP A 264 3.99 -19.78 -28.89
N VAL A 265 3.34 -19.33 -27.81
CA VAL A 265 3.50 -17.98 -27.28
C VAL A 265 4.78 -17.83 -26.43
N GLY A 266 5.49 -18.92 -26.17
CA GLY A 266 6.75 -18.96 -25.44
C GLY A 266 6.67 -18.33 -24.05
N VAL A 267 7.80 -17.74 -23.62
CA VAL A 267 8.00 -17.16 -22.28
C VAL A 267 7.32 -15.80 -22.09
N LYS A 268 6.66 -15.25 -23.12
CA LYS A 268 6.14 -13.86 -23.12
C LYS A 268 5.13 -13.57 -22.02
N PHE A 269 4.44 -14.60 -21.51
CA PHE A 269 3.40 -14.47 -20.49
C PHE A 269 3.78 -15.08 -19.14
N VAL A 270 5.04 -15.49 -18.97
CA VAL A 270 5.51 -16.07 -17.70
C VAL A 270 6.10 -14.97 -16.81
N ASP A 271 5.55 -14.79 -15.61
CA ASP A 271 6.13 -13.89 -14.62
C ASP A 271 7.43 -14.48 -14.05
N VAL A 272 8.56 -13.87 -14.43
CA VAL A 272 9.91 -14.24 -13.99
C VAL A 272 10.04 -14.23 -12.46
N ARG A 273 9.34 -13.31 -11.78
CA ARG A 273 9.40 -13.21 -10.31
C ARG A 273 8.72 -14.39 -9.64
N ASP A 274 7.58 -14.81 -10.18
CA ASP A 274 6.81 -15.94 -9.68
C ASP A 274 7.56 -17.27 -9.90
N GLN A 275 8.22 -17.44 -11.04
CA GLN A 275 9.09 -18.61 -11.27
C GLN A 275 10.27 -18.68 -10.29
N LEU A 276 10.99 -17.56 -10.09
CA LEU A 276 12.08 -17.52 -9.10
C LEU A 276 11.58 -17.81 -7.67
N LYS A 277 10.36 -17.41 -7.34
CA LYS A 277 9.72 -17.72 -6.05
C LYS A 277 9.41 -19.21 -5.93
N ARG A 278 8.88 -19.84 -6.99
CA ARG A 278 8.64 -21.29 -7.05
C ARG A 278 9.93 -22.09 -6.91
N ASP A 279 10.99 -21.73 -7.62
CA ASP A 279 12.29 -22.41 -7.54
C ASP A 279 12.89 -22.34 -6.14
N ARG A 280 12.84 -21.17 -5.49
CA ARG A 280 13.30 -21.02 -4.10
C ARG A 280 12.46 -21.87 -3.14
N ALA A 281 11.14 -21.93 -3.34
CA ALA A 281 10.27 -22.77 -2.53
C ALA A 281 10.56 -24.26 -2.75
N ALA A 282 10.80 -24.69 -3.99
CA ALA A 282 11.19 -26.06 -4.33
C ALA A 282 12.52 -26.45 -3.68
N LYS A 283 13.55 -25.60 -3.76
CA LYS A 283 14.84 -25.80 -3.09
C LYS A 283 14.68 -25.90 -1.57
N ARG A 284 13.85 -25.05 -0.95
CA ARG A 284 13.54 -25.14 0.49
C ARG A 284 12.87 -26.46 0.85
N ARG A 285 11.89 -26.91 0.05
CA ARG A 285 11.22 -28.22 0.26
C ARG A 285 12.18 -29.39 0.10
N ALA A 286 13.06 -29.36 -0.90
CA ALA A 286 14.08 -30.39 -1.13
C ALA A 286 15.03 -30.51 0.06
N HIS A 287 15.59 -29.38 0.51
CA HIS A 287 16.47 -29.35 1.69
C HIS A 287 15.76 -29.81 2.97
N MET A 288 14.48 -29.47 3.16
CA MET A 288 13.69 -30.00 4.29
C MET A 288 13.43 -31.50 4.18
N ARG A 289 13.27 -32.03 2.95
CA ARG A 289 13.14 -33.47 2.71
C ARG A 289 14.45 -34.20 2.99
N GLU A 290 15.59 -33.65 2.58
CA GLU A 290 16.92 -34.19 2.87
C GLU A 290 17.17 -34.24 4.37
N LYS A 291 16.88 -33.15 5.10
CA LYS A 291 16.98 -33.12 6.57
C LYS A 291 16.07 -34.14 7.25
N ARG A 292 14.89 -34.39 6.69
CA ARG A 292 13.96 -35.42 7.19
C ARG A 292 14.40 -36.84 6.84
N LYS A 293 15.23 -37.02 5.80
CA LYS A 293 15.63 -38.33 5.32
C LYS A 293 16.66 -39.01 6.20
N GLY A 294 17.38 -38.26 7.06
CA GLY A 294 18.31 -38.79 8.07
C GLY A 294 19.42 -39.69 7.50
N PRO A 295 20.44 -40.06 8.31
CA PRO A 295 21.52 -40.96 7.87
C PRO A 295 21.18 -42.46 7.97
N GLU A 296 19.91 -42.85 8.12
CA GLU A 296 19.53 -44.23 8.47
C GLU A 296 18.51 -44.84 7.50
N PHE A 297 18.67 -44.59 6.20
CA PHE A 297 17.96 -45.35 5.17
C PHE A 297 18.94 -46.30 4.48
N VAL A 298 19.17 -47.46 5.11
CA VAL A 298 19.80 -48.62 4.46
C VAL A 298 18.78 -49.15 3.44
N PRO A 299 19.08 -49.17 2.13
CA PRO A 299 18.20 -49.82 1.17
C PRO A 299 18.18 -51.32 1.50
N HIS A 300 17.00 -51.82 1.86
CA HIS A 300 16.78 -53.25 2.06
C HIS A 300 17.05 -53.95 0.72
N GLU A 301 18.11 -54.75 0.66
CA GLU A 301 18.36 -55.64 -0.47
C GLU A 301 17.13 -56.54 -0.69
N PRO A 302 16.68 -56.72 -1.94
CA PRO A 302 15.65 -57.71 -2.24
C PRO A 302 16.27 -59.10 -2.07
N GLN A 303 15.86 -59.81 -1.01
CA GLN A 303 16.20 -61.22 -0.84
C GLN A 303 15.64 -62.02 -2.01
N ALA A 304 16.53 -62.60 -2.80
CA ALA A 304 16.22 -63.63 -3.77
C ALA A 304 15.76 -64.89 -3.02
N SER A 305 14.46 -65.18 -3.04
CA SER A 305 13.94 -66.46 -2.57
C SER A 305 14.27 -67.54 -3.60
N ALA A 306 15.30 -68.32 -3.31
CA ALA A 306 15.55 -69.63 -3.89
C ALA A 306 14.35 -70.55 -3.61
N SER A 307 13.81 -71.16 -4.67
CA SER A 307 12.94 -72.33 -4.57
C SER A 307 13.59 -73.46 -5.36
N GLU A 308 14.49 -74.18 -4.67
CA GLU A 308 14.84 -75.55 -5.03
C GLU A 308 13.73 -76.46 -4.52
N THR A 309 13.07 -77.19 -5.43
CA THR A 309 12.44 -78.48 -5.11
C THR A 309 12.88 -79.46 -6.19
N GLU A 310 13.93 -80.20 -5.87
CA GLU A 310 14.42 -81.34 -6.62
C GLU A 310 13.85 -82.64 -6.03
N THR A 311 13.38 -83.52 -6.93
CA THR A 311 13.33 -84.99 -6.83
C THR A 311 12.24 -85.62 -5.92
N ALA A 312 11.61 -86.77 -6.22
CA ALA A 312 12.04 -87.88 -7.04
C ALA A 312 10.88 -88.81 -7.49
N SER A 313 11.08 -89.43 -8.67
CA SER A 313 11.02 -90.89 -8.93
C SER A 313 9.70 -91.65 -9.23
N THR A 314 9.89 -92.58 -10.18
CA THR A 314 9.28 -93.94 -10.38
C THR A 314 7.93 -93.98 -11.12
N ALA A 315 7.67 -94.83 -12.12
CA ALA A 315 8.40 -95.91 -12.80
C ALA A 315 7.59 -96.38 -14.03
N ALA A 316 8.28 -97.04 -14.97
CA ALA A 316 7.82 -98.04 -15.95
C ALA A 316 6.92 -97.57 -17.10
#